data_AF-A0A3C1GDT5-F1
#
_entry.id   AF-A0A3C1GDT5-F1
#
_cell.length_a   1.000
_cell.length_b   1.000
_cell.length_c   1.000
_cell.angle_alpha   90.00
_cell.angle_beta   90.00
_cell.angle_gamma   90.00
#
_symmetry.space_group_name_H-M   'P 1'
#
loop_
_entity.id
_entity.type
_entity.pdbx_description
1 polymer ?
#
loop_
_entity_poly.entity_id
_entity_poly.type
_entity_poly.pdbx_seq_one_letter_code
_entity_poly.pdbx_strand_id
1 'polypeptide(L)'
;MRRAAGGAGLVIVEASYIAPEAKAYACQLGIDRDGLVPGHFELVEAIHRHGAKVAIQIHHGGGRADPALTGGVLVAPSPVAQDAHAVVPREATPQEIETLAESYARAAGRA
;
A
#
# COMPACT_ATOMS: atom_id res chain seq x y z
N MET A 1 10.92 15.99 2.23
CA MET A 1 12.37 16.32 2.15
C MET A 1 13.05 16.63 3.47
N ARG A 2 12.39 17.25 4.46
CA ARG A 2 13.04 17.60 5.75
C ARG A 2 13.77 16.45 6.47
N ARG A 3 13.33 15.20 6.31
CA ARG A 3 13.95 14.03 6.95
C ARG A 3 15.28 13.66 6.28
N ALA A 4 15.30 13.59 4.95
CA ALA A 4 16.53 13.39 4.18
C ALA A 4 17.51 14.56 4.38
N ALA A 5 17.03 15.81 4.28
CA ALA A 5 17.84 17.00 4.56
C ALA A 5 18.35 17.08 6.01
N GLY A 6 17.65 16.43 6.94
CA GLY A 6 18.04 16.31 8.34
C GLY A 6 19.07 15.19 8.63
N GLY A 7 19.59 14.51 7.59
CA GLY A 7 20.64 13.50 7.73
C GLY A 7 20.15 12.06 7.87
N ALA A 8 18.88 11.76 7.59
CA ALA A 8 18.40 10.38 7.59
C ALA A 8 19.10 9.56 6.48
N GLY A 9 19.69 8.41 6.82
CA GLY A 9 20.35 7.54 5.85
C GLY A 9 19.39 6.75 4.94
N LEU A 10 18.18 6.48 5.43
CA LEU A 10 17.09 5.82 4.71
C LEU A 10 15.77 6.52 5.02
N VAL A 11 14.98 6.77 3.98
CA VAL A 11 13.60 7.23 4.08
C VAL A 11 12.69 6.11 3.56
N ILE A 12 11.75 5.65 4.38
CA ILE A 12 10.71 4.72 3.96
C ILE A 12 9.45 5.53 3.66
N VAL A 13 9.01 5.51 2.40
CA VAL A 13 7.76 6.12 1.95
C VAL A 13 6.59 5.34 2.56
N GLU A 14 5.56 6.08 2.97
CA GLU A 14 4.37 5.56 3.67
C GLU A 14 3.63 4.45 2.90
N ALA A 15 2.72 3.78 3.62
CA ALA A 15 1.94 2.66 3.10
C ALA A 15 1.26 2.99 1.77
N SER A 16 1.60 2.25 0.72
CA SER A 16 1.16 2.47 -0.64
C SER A 16 0.35 1.29 -1.15
N TYR A 17 -0.91 1.50 -1.54
CA TYR A 17 -1.81 0.41 -1.91
C TYR A 17 -1.43 -0.24 -3.24
N ILE A 18 -1.55 -1.56 -3.30
CA ILE A 18 -1.12 -2.40 -4.44
C ILE A 18 -2.23 -2.65 -5.49
N ALA A 19 -3.48 -2.40 -5.11
CA ALA A 19 -4.69 -2.52 -5.93
C ALA A 19 -5.78 -1.59 -5.38
N PRO A 20 -6.77 -1.15 -6.18
CA PRO A 20 -7.87 -0.32 -5.70
C PRO A 20 -8.58 -0.90 -4.46
N GLU A 21 -8.81 -2.22 -4.44
CA GLU A 21 -9.47 -2.95 -3.36
C GLU A 21 -8.55 -3.14 -2.13
N ALA A 22 -7.25 -2.86 -2.26
CA ALA A 22 -6.26 -2.99 -1.20
C ALA A 22 -6.15 -1.74 -0.31
N LYS A 23 -6.90 -0.68 -0.62
CA LYS A 23 -6.80 0.62 0.04
C LYS A 23 -7.23 0.54 1.50
N ALA A 24 -6.39 1.04 2.40
CA ALA A 24 -6.59 0.99 3.84
C ALA A 24 -7.20 2.26 4.43
N TYR A 25 -6.89 3.42 3.86
CA TYR A 25 -7.38 4.71 4.37
C TYR A 25 -7.53 5.75 3.26
N ALA A 26 -8.34 6.78 3.53
CA ALA A 26 -8.57 7.88 2.59
C ALA A 26 -7.25 8.58 2.27
N CYS A 27 -7.07 9.00 1.01
CA CYS A 27 -5.84 9.63 0.52
C CYS A 27 -4.56 8.79 0.67
N GLN A 28 -4.65 7.47 0.93
CA GLN A 28 -3.49 6.59 0.89
C GLN A 28 -2.79 6.67 -0.47
N LEU A 29 -1.46 6.71 -0.46
CA LEU A 29 -0.62 6.68 -1.66
C LEU A 29 -0.85 5.38 -2.44
N GLY A 30 -0.82 5.43 -3.78
CA GLY A 30 -1.01 4.26 -4.63
C GLY A 30 0.25 3.88 -5.37
N ILE A 31 0.42 2.59 -5.66
CA ILE A 31 1.43 2.06 -6.59
C ILE A 31 0.85 0.90 -7.43
N ASP A 32 -0.47 0.91 -7.60
CA ASP A 32 -1.26 -0.13 -8.27
C ASP A 32 -1.21 -0.05 -9.81
N ARG A 33 -0.77 1.08 -10.36
CA ARG A 33 -0.76 1.34 -11.81
C ARG A 33 0.40 2.22 -12.25
N ASP A 34 0.82 2.05 -13.51
CA ASP A 34 2.03 2.68 -14.06
C ASP A 34 1.93 4.21 -14.13
N GLY A 35 0.72 4.75 -14.28
CA GLY A 35 0.50 6.20 -14.29
C GLY A 35 0.87 6.91 -12.97
N LEU A 36 1.14 6.17 -11.89
CA LEU A 36 1.61 6.74 -10.62
C LEU A 36 3.14 6.82 -10.53
N VAL A 37 3.87 6.09 -11.38
CA VAL A 37 5.35 6.02 -11.36
C VAL A 37 6.01 7.39 -11.50
N PRO A 38 5.56 8.31 -12.40
CA PRO A 38 6.20 9.63 -12.52
C PRO A 38 6.19 10.44 -11.22
N GLY A 39 5.09 10.40 -10.46
CA GLY A 39 5.01 11.11 -9.17
C GLY A 39 5.93 10.51 -8.10
N HIS A 40 6.08 9.18 -8.08
CA HIS A 40 7.05 8.51 -7.21
C HIS A 40 8.48 8.84 -7.60
N PHE A 41 8.78 8.92 -8.89
CA PHE A 41 10.11 9.30 -9.39
C PHE A 41 10.50 10.70 -8.90
N GLU A 42 9.61 11.69 -8.99
CA GLU A 42 9.86 13.04 -8.48
C GLU A 42 10.14 13.06 -6.97
N LEU A 43 9.40 12.26 -6.20
CA LEU A 43 9.60 12.10 -4.76
C LEU A 43 10.99 11.49 -4.46
N VAL A 44 11.34 10.40 -5.14
CA VAL A 44 12.61 9.68 -4.97
C VAL A 44 13.78 10.59 -5.31
N GLU A 45 13.74 11.28 -6.46
CA GLU A 45 14.79 12.21 -6.87
C GLU A 45 15.00 13.33 -5.84
N ALA A 46 13.91 13.84 -5.28
CA ALA A 46 13.99 14.85 -4.24
C ALA A 46 14.60 14.35 -2.93
N ILE A 47 14.45 13.06 -2.60
CA ILE A 47 15.13 12.44 -1.46
C ILE A 47 16.62 12.19 -1.77
N HIS A 48 16.92 11.64 -2.95
CA HIS A 48 18.29 11.37 -3.40
C HIS A 48 19.17 12.62 -3.45
N ARG A 49 18.61 13.79 -3.78
CA ARG A 49 19.34 15.08 -3.73
C ARG A 49 19.91 15.42 -2.35
N HIS A 50 19.45 14.77 -1.29
CA HIS A 50 19.96 14.93 0.07
C HIS A 50 20.80 13.73 0.55
N GLY A 51 21.18 12.81 -0.34
CA GLY A 51 22.08 11.69 -0.05
C GLY A 51 21.45 10.49 0.67
N ALA A 52 20.15 10.54 0.98
CA ALA A 52 19.43 9.45 1.63
C ALA A 52 19.04 8.36 0.63
N LYS A 53 19.01 7.09 1.05
CA LYS A 53 18.36 6.00 0.31
C LYS A 53 16.85 6.04 0.50
N VAL A 54 16.12 5.40 -0.42
CA VAL A 54 14.66 5.34 -0.39
C VAL A 54 14.19 3.90 -0.46
N ALA A 55 13.16 3.58 0.31
CA ALA A 55 12.33 2.39 0.15
C ALA A 55 10.85 2.81 0.24
N ILE A 56 9.93 1.95 -0.18
CA ILE A 56 8.48 2.19 -0.09
C ILE A 56 7.81 1.01 0.59
N GLN A 57 6.84 1.31 1.47
CA GLN A 57 6.00 0.27 2.07
C GLN A 57 4.83 -0.04 1.15
N ILE A 58 4.88 -1.17 0.43
CA ILE A 58 3.72 -1.66 -0.33
C ILE A 58 2.73 -2.38 0.61
N HIS A 59 1.43 -2.09 0.46
CA HIS A 59 0.45 -2.36 1.52
C HIS A 59 -0.91 -2.85 0.99
N HIS A 60 -1.58 -3.66 1.79
CA HIS A 60 -2.97 -4.09 1.63
C HIS A 60 -3.69 -4.00 2.98
N GLY A 61 -4.80 -3.26 3.05
CA GLY A 61 -5.51 -3.00 4.32
C GLY A 61 -6.24 -4.21 4.91
N GLY A 62 -6.60 -5.20 4.08
CA GLY A 62 -7.20 -6.46 4.52
C GLY A 62 -8.52 -6.25 5.26
N GLY A 63 -8.80 -7.11 6.24
CA GLY A 63 -9.98 -6.99 7.10
C GLY A 63 -10.02 -5.76 8.02
N ARG A 64 -9.01 -4.89 7.98
CA ARG A 64 -8.96 -3.62 8.73
C ARG A 64 -9.26 -2.39 7.88
N ALA A 65 -9.42 -2.55 6.57
CA ALA A 65 -9.75 -1.45 5.68
C ALA A 65 -11.19 -0.99 5.88
N ASP A 66 -11.49 0.21 5.40
CA ASP A 66 -12.85 0.70 5.28
C ASP A 66 -13.48 0.13 3.99
N PRO A 67 -14.58 -0.65 4.07
CA PRO A 67 -15.25 -1.20 2.90
C PRO A 67 -15.67 -0.14 1.88
N ALA A 68 -15.95 1.10 2.31
CA ALA A 68 -16.29 2.20 1.41
C ALA A 68 -15.12 2.60 0.50
N LEU A 69 -13.89 2.28 0.88
CA LEU A 69 -12.67 2.56 0.12
C LEU A 69 -12.25 1.41 -0.81
N THR A 70 -12.76 0.19 -0.56
CA THR A 70 -12.33 -1.04 -1.26
C THR A 70 -13.39 -1.61 -2.22
N GLY A 71 -14.53 -0.93 -2.40
CA GLY A 71 -15.63 -1.43 -3.23
C GLY A 71 -16.58 -2.39 -2.49
N GLY A 72 -16.53 -2.45 -1.16
CA GLY A 72 -17.56 -3.04 -0.31
C GLY A 72 -17.24 -4.42 0.26
N VAL A 73 -16.26 -5.15 -0.26
CA VAL A 73 -15.87 -6.46 0.28
C VAL A 73 -14.45 -6.40 0.84
N LEU A 74 -14.31 -6.76 2.11
CA LEU A 74 -13.01 -6.92 2.77
C LEU A 74 -12.61 -8.39 2.73
N VAL A 75 -11.33 -8.66 2.44
CA VAL A 75 -10.76 -10.01 2.47
C VAL A 75 -9.71 -10.14 3.58
N ALA A 76 -9.71 -11.29 4.24
CA ALA A 76 -8.77 -11.64 5.30
C ALA A 76 -8.54 -13.16 5.33
N PRO A 77 -7.54 -13.67 6.08
CA PRO A 77 -7.33 -15.12 6.21
C PRO A 77 -8.48 -15.88 6.89
N SER A 78 -9.35 -15.18 7.63
CA SER A 78 -10.49 -15.79 8.33
C SER A 78 -11.58 -14.74 8.56
N PRO A 79 -12.86 -15.15 8.71
CA PRO A 79 -13.98 -14.24 8.93
C PRO A 79 -14.06 -13.80 10.40
N VAL A 80 -13.04 -13.06 10.86
CA VAL A 80 -12.92 -12.58 12.24
C VAL A 80 -12.93 -11.04 12.23
N ALA A 81 -13.91 -10.44 12.89
CA ALA A 81 -13.95 -8.99 13.09
C ALA A 81 -12.81 -8.54 14.01
N GLN A 82 -12.25 -7.35 13.75
CA GLN A 82 -11.22 -6.76 14.60
C GLN A 82 -11.76 -6.40 15.99
N ASP A 83 -12.97 -5.84 16.03
CA ASP A 83 -13.67 -5.40 17.23
C ASP A 83 -15.19 -5.46 17.00
N ALA A 84 -15.97 -5.09 18.01
CA ALA A 84 -17.44 -5.19 17.99
C ALA A 84 -18.13 -4.29 16.96
N HIS A 85 -17.43 -3.31 16.37
CA HIS A 85 -17.98 -2.37 15.40
C HIS A 85 -17.43 -2.58 13.99
N ALA A 86 -16.43 -3.44 13.83
CA ALA A 86 -15.82 -3.75 12.54
C ALA A 86 -16.71 -4.64 11.67
N VAL A 87 -16.64 -4.41 10.36
CA VAL A 87 -17.23 -5.33 9.37
C VAL A 87 -16.47 -6.66 9.41
N VAL A 88 -17.20 -7.77 9.44
CA VAL A 88 -16.61 -9.11 9.34
C VAL A 88 -16.08 -9.29 7.92
N PRO A 89 -14.76 -9.48 7.71
CA PRO A 89 -14.22 -9.73 6.38
C PRO A 89 -14.62 -11.12 5.89
N ARG A 90 -14.59 -11.32 4.60
CA ARG A 90 -14.70 -12.66 4.00
C ARG A 90 -13.33 -13.34 4.05
N GLU A 91 -13.34 -14.65 4.24
CA GLU A 91 -12.16 -15.49 4.04
C GLU A 91 -11.69 -15.41 2.57
N ALA A 92 -10.42 -15.10 2.35
CA ALA A 92 -9.82 -15.03 1.03
C ALA A 92 -9.78 -16.42 0.37
N THR A 93 -10.13 -16.50 -0.90
CA THR A 93 -9.97 -17.75 -1.67
C THR A 93 -8.51 -17.96 -2.07
N PRO A 94 -8.10 -19.20 -2.42
CA PRO A 94 -6.77 -19.45 -2.96
C PRO A 94 -6.43 -18.56 -4.18
N GLN A 95 -7.39 -18.35 -5.07
CA GLN A 95 -7.21 -17.51 -6.27
C GLN A 95 -7.02 -16.03 -5.91
N GLU A 96 -7.67 -15.56 -4.86
CA GLU A 96 -7.49 -14.19 -4.36
C GLU A 96 -6.13 -14.01 -3.71
N ILE A 97 -5.64 -15.01 -2.99
CA ILE A 97 -4.27 -15.00 -2.43
C ILE A 97 -3.24 -14.92 -3.56
N GLU A 98 -3.42 -15.69 -4.63
CA GLU A 98 -2.56 -15.62 -5.82
C GLU A 98 -2.62 -14.23 -6.47
N THR A 99 -3.83 -13.70 -6.67
CA THR A 99 -4.04 -12.35 -7.24
C THR A 99 -3.39 -11.25 -6.39
N LEU A 100 -3.44 -11.38 -5.07
CA LEU A 100 -2.77 -10.48 -4.13
C LEU A 100 -1.26 -10.58 -4.27
N ALA A 101 -0.70 -11.79 -4.31
CA ALA A 101 0.74 -12.01 -4.50
C ALA A 101 1.24 -11.38 -5.81
N GLU A 102 0.51 -11.54 -6.90
CA GLU A 102 0.82 -10.87 -8.16
C GLU A 102 0.73 -9.34 -8.08
N SER A 103 -0.27 -8.82 -7.35
CA SER A 103 -0.42 -7.37 -7.17
C SER A 103 0.74 -6.78 -6.36
N TYR A 104 1.22 -7.49 -5.35
CA TYR A 104 2.47 -7.17 -4.64
C TYR A 104 3.66 -7.20 -5.58
N ALA A 105 3.79 -8.22 -6.43
CA ALA A 105 4.90 -8.32 -7.38
C ALA A 105 4.89 -7.17 -8.41
N ARG A 106 3.72 -6.82 -8.96
CA ARG A 106 3.55 -5.68 -9.87
C ARG A 106 3.88 -4.35 -9.19
N ALA A 107 3.42 -4.15 -7.95
CA ALA A 107 3.76 -2.96 -7.16
C ALA A 107 5.26 -2.86 -6.89
N ALA A 108 5.91 -3.97 -6.55
CA ALA A 108 7.36 -4.03 -6.37
C ALA A 108 8.13 -3.77 -7.68
N GLY A 109 7.61 -4.22 -8.83
CA GLY A 109 8.23 -3.92 -10.13
C GLY A 109 8.11 -2.46 -10.57
N ARG A 110 7.16 -1.70 -9.99
CA ARG A 110 7.02 -0.26 -10.20
C ARG A 110 7.84 0.59 -9.23
N ALA A 111 8.16 0.04 -8.06
CA ALA A 111 8.93 0.67 -7.00
C ALA A 111 10.42 0.75 -7.36
#